data_AF-A0A1B6H3J9-F1
#
_entry.id   AF-A0A1B6H3J9-F1
#
_cell.length_a   1.000
_cell.length_b   1.000
_cell.length_c   1.000
_cell.angle_alpha   90.00
_cell.angle_beta   90.00
_cell.angle_gamma   90.00
#
_symmetry.space_group_name_H-M   'P 1'
#
loop_
_entity.id
_entity.type
_entity.pdbx_description
1 polymer ?
#
loop_
_entity_poly.entity_id
_entity_poly.type
_entity_poly.pdbx_seq_one_letter_code
_entity_poly.pdbx_strand_id
1 'polypeptide(L)'
;MMRPLRLVVLFFFFYHCGGLTGLRPYMVKVFGQLKLTLDPYWLTVASALLQISGAVVCMFTIHRIGKRTISLVSMSACSLSVLLLGCYVLLVRYAQINQPLVPLGLFAILFFFTNLGISPVPWALISEVFPPRGR
;
A
#
# COMPACT_ATOMS: atom_id res chain seq x y z
N MET A 1 -22.58 13.39 -14.41
CA MET A 1 -21.21 12.91 -14.70
C MET A 1 -20.15 13.33 -13.68
N MET A 2 -20.24 14.49 -12.99
CA MET A 2 -19.17 14.94 -12.07
C MET A 2 -19.06 14.17 -10.74
N ARG A 3 -20.17 13.66 -10.18
CA ARG A 3 -20.17 12.91 -8.91
C ARG A 3 -19.24 11.68 -8.90
N PRO A 4 -19.28 10.79 -9.91
CA PRO A 4 -18.37 9.65 -9.96
C PRO A 4 -16.93 10.03 -10.28
N LEU A 5 -16.72 11.03 -11.14
CA LEU A 5 -15.38 11.53 -11.43
C LEU A 5 -14.70 12.06 -10.16
N ARG A 6 -15.43 12.79 -9.31
CA ARG A 6 -14.92 13.24 -8.00
C ARG A 6 -14.54 12.08 -7.07
N LEU A 7 -15.30 10.99 -7.08
CA LEU A 7 -14.98 9.79 -6.29
C LEU A 7 -13.70 9.13 -6.79
N VAL A 8 -13.56 8.93 -8.10
CA VAL A 8 -12.36 8.34 -8.71
C VAL A 8 -11.12 9.16 -8.38
N VAL A 9 -11.16 10.49 -8.58
CA VAL A 9 -10.04 11.40 -8.26
C VAL A 9 -9.64 11.31 -6.79
N LEU A 10 -10.62 11.27 -5.87
CA LEU A 10 -10.36 11.15 -4.44
C LEU A 10 -9.69 9.80 -4.11
N PHE A 11 -10.14 8.70 -4.72
CA PHE A 11 -9.52 7.38 -4.56
C PHE A 11 -8.07 7.35 -5.06
N PHE A 12 -7.78 7.97 -6.21
CA PHE A 12 -6.41 8.07 -6.72
C PHE A 12 -5.52 8.92 -5.80
N PHE A 13 -6.05 10.00 -5.25
CA PHE A 13 -5.30 10.82 -4.31
C PHE A 13 -4.88 10.01 -3.07
N PHE A 14 -5.82 9.29 -2.44
CA PHE A 14 -5.50 8.43 -1.30
C PHE A 14 -4.61 7.25 -1.69
N TYR A 15 -4.77 6.70 -2.89
CA TYR A 15 -3.89 5.66 -3.44
C TYR A 15 -2.43 6.13 -3.50
N HIS A 16 -2.18 7.29 -4.10
CA HIS A 16 -0.81 7.81 -4.23
C HIS A 16 -0.22 8.24 -2.90
N CYS A 17 -1.05 8.82 -2.01
CA CYS A 17 -0.62 9.30 -0.70
C CYS A 17 -0.32 8.13 0.27
N GLY A 18 -1.19 7.11 0.31
CA GLY A 18 -1.06 5.96 1.22
C GLY A 18 -0.25 4.78 0.68
N GLY A 19 -0.30 4.52 -0.63
CA GLY A 19 0.39 3.39 -1.27
C GLY A 19 1.87 3.62 -1.54
N LEU A 20 2.41 4.78 -1.16
CA LEU A 20 3.83 5.14 -1.25
C LEU A 20 4.43 4.82 -2.62
N THR A 21 3.70 5.15 -3.69
CA THR A 21 4.11 4.85 -5.07
C THR A 21 5.47 5.47 -5.43
N GLY A 22 5.79 6.63 -4.86
CA GLY A 22 7.11 7.28 -4.99
C GLY A 22 8.25 6.60 -4.22
N LEU A 23 7.95 5.72 -3.25
CA LEU A 23 8.96 5.00 -2.46
C LEU A 23 9.56 3.82 -3.23
N ARG A 24 8.80 3.19 -4.13
CA ARG A 24 9.20 2.00 -4.90
C ARG A 24 10.61 2.07 -5.50
N PRO A 25 11.01 3.14 -6.23
CA PRO A 25 12.36 3.22 -6.79
C PRO A 25 13.47 3.36 -5.73
N TYR A 26 13.13 3.80 -4.52
CA TYR A 26 14.07 4.01 -3.42
C TYR A 26 14.02 2.91 -2.36
N MET A 27 13.21 1.86 -2.54
CA MET A 27 13.02 0.81 -1.52
C MET A 27 14.33 0.15 -1.08
N VAL A 28 15.23 -0.15 -2.02
CA VAL A 28 16.55 -0.74 -1.70
C VAL A 28 17.36 0.19 -0.82
N LYS A 29 17.37 1.50 -1.13
CA LYS A 29 18.09 2.51 -0.32
C LYS A 29 17.48 2.64 1.07
N VAL A 30 16.15 2.63 1.16
CA VAL A 30 15.41 2.74 2.43
C VAL A 30 15.70 1.54 3.33
N PHE A 31 15.64 0.32 2.79
CA PHE A 31 16.00 -0.90 3.52
C PHE A 31 17.46 -0.91 3.96
N GLY A 32 18.38 -0.40 3.11
CA GLY A 32 19.78 -0.23 3.48
C GLY A 32 20.00 0.77 4.62
N GLN A 33 19.28 1.89 4.62
CA GLN A 33 19.37 2.90 5.68
C GLN A 33 18.79 2.41 7.01
N LEU A 34 17.77 1.56 6.96
CA LEU A 34 17.14 0.96 8.14
C LEU A 34 17.98 -0.17 8.77
N LYS A 35 19.15 -0.51 8.19
CA LYS A 35 20.06 -1.59 8.65
C LYS A 35 19.31 -2.87 9.04
N LEU A 36 18.39 -3.29 8.17
CA LEU A 36 17.65 -4.54 8.38
C LEU A 36 18.62 -5.71 8.36
N THR A 37 18.32 -6.77 9.13
CA THR A 37 19.16 -7.97 9.25
C THR A 37 19.29 -8.76 7.95
N LEU A 38 18.36 -8.53 7.02
CA LEU A 38 18.29 -9.18 5.71
C LEU A 38 18.83 -8.25 4.63
N ASP A 39 19.44 -8.84 3.61
CA ASP A 39 19.93 -8.14 2.44
C ASP A 39 18.80 -7.33 1.77
N PRO A 40 18.98 -6.01 1.53
CA PRO A 40 18.00 -5.17 0.84
C PRO A 40 17.46 -5.75 -0.47
N TYR A 41 18.28 -6.49 -1.23
CA TYR A 41 17.83 -7.12 -2.48
C TYR A 41 16.77 -8.19 -2.22
N TRP A 42 17.01 -9.10 -1.28
CA TRP A 42 16.06 -10.15 -0.89
C TRP A 42 14.78 -9.57 -0.30
N LEU A 43 14.88 -8.50 0.49
CA LEU A 43 13.71 -7.79 1.03
C LEU A 43 12.84 -7.18 -0.06
N THR A 44 13.46 -6.67 -1.12
CA THR A 44 12.74 -6.10 -2.26
C THR A 44 11.98 -7.20 -3.00
N VAL A 45 12.59 -8.37 -3.20
CA VAL A 45 11.90 -9.54 -3.78
C VAL A 45 10.75 -10.02 -2.89
N ALA A 46 10.98 -10.14 -1.58
CA ALA A 46 9.94 -10.53 -0.62
C ALA A 46 8.75 -9.56 -0.63
N SER A 47 9.02 -8.26 -0.72
CA SER A 47 7.98 -7.25 -0.85
C SER A 47 7.16 -7.42 -2.13
N ALA A 48 7.77 -7.80 -3.26
CA ALA A 48 7.05 -8.07 -4.49
C ALA A 48 6.14 -9.30 -4.36
N LEU A 49 6.62 -10.36 -3.72
CA LEU A 49 5.82 -11.56 -3.42
C LEU A 49 4.60 -11.24 -2.54
N LEU A 50 4.78 -10.40 -1.52
CA LEU A 50 3.69 -9.93 -0.65
C LEU A 50 2.64 -9.09 -1.41
N GLN A 51 3.08 -8.32 -2.39
CA GLN A 51 2.16 -7.56 -3.24
C GLN A 51 1.34 -8.50 -4.14
N ILE A 52 1.98 -9.51 -4.71
CA ILE A 52 1.31 -10.53 -5.53
C ILE A 52 0.29 -11.30 -4.67
N SER A 53 0.69 -11.74 -3.47
CA SER A 53 -0.23 -12.45 -2.57
C SER A 53 -1.41 -11.56 -2.15
N GLY A 54 -1.17 -10.28 -1.86
CA GLY A 54 -2.22 -9.29 -1.59
C GLY A 54 -3.20 -9.14 -2.75
N ALA A 55 -2.71 -9.10 -3.99
CA ALA A 55 -3.54 -9.03 -5.18
C ALA A 55 -4.39 -10.30 -5.39
N VAL A 56 -3.81 -11.48 -5.17
CA VAL A 56 -4.55 -12.75 -5.22
C VAL A 56 -5.66 -12.77 -4.17
N VAL A 57 -5.35 -12.36 -2.93
CA VAL A 57 -6.34 -12.26 -1.86
C VAL A 57 -7.43 -11.25 -2.20
N CYS A 58 -7.09 -10.10 -2.82
CA CYS A 58 -8.08 -9.15 -3.32
C CYS A 58 -9.04 -9.82 -4.29
N MET A 59 -8.55 -10.59 -5.26
CA MET A 59 -9.37 -11.23 -6.30
C MET A 59 -10.44 -12.17 -5.72
N PHE A 60 -10.10 -12.92 -4.67
CA PHE A 60 -11.05 -13.78 -3.97
C PHE A 60 -11.99 -12.99 -3.06
N THR A 61 -11.45 -11.99 -2.35
CA THR A 61 -12.18 -11.25 -1.32
C THR A 61 -13.18 -10.26 -1.90
N ILE A 62 -12.89 -9.67 -3.07
CA ILE A 62 -13.73 -8.68 -3.76
C ILE A 62 -15.13 -9.20 -4.07
N HIS A 63 -15.24 -10.50 -4.37
CA HIS A 63 -16.50 -11.17 -4.63
C HIS A 63 -17.35 -11.38 -3.37
N ARG A 64 -16.72 -11.50 -2.18
CA ARG A 64 -17.43 -11.81 -0.92
C ARG A 64 -17.78 -10.58 -0.09
N ILE A 65 -16.87 -9.63 0.07
CA ILE A 65 -16.99 -8.52 1.04
C ILE A 65 -17.44 -7.21 0.35
N GLY A 66 -17.31 -7.15 -0.98
CA GLY A 66 -17.66 -5.97 -1.77
C GLY A 66 -16.54 -4.93 -1.84
N LYS A 67 -16.51 -4.22 -2.98
CA LYS A 67 -15.46 -3.26 -3.36
C LYS A 67 -15.23 -2.13 -2.36
N ARG A 68 -16.31 -1.61 -1.78
CA ARG A 68 -16.27 -0.41 -0.92
C ARG A 68 -15.60 -0.67 0.42
N THR A 69 -15.98 -1.76 1.09
CA THR A 69 -15.45 -2.10 2.42
C THR A 69 -13.98 -2.48 2.35
N ILE A 70 -13.59 -3.28 1.35
CA ILE A 70 -12.19 -3.70 1.13
C ILE A 70 -11.28 -2.49 0.93
N SER A 71 -11.72 -1.52 0.12
CA SER A 71 -10.92 -0.32 -0.10
C SER A 71 -10.76 0.53 1.16
N LEU A 72 -11.82 0.71 1.95
CA LEU A 72 -11.77 1.49 3.19
C LEU A 72 -10.88 0.83 4.25
N VAL A 73 -10.98 -0.49 4.42
CA VAL A 73 -10.14 -1.26 5.35
C VAL A 73 -8.67 -1.21 4.92
N SER A 74 -8.41 -1.34 3.61
CA SER A 74 -7.05 -1.25 3.09
C SER A 74 -6.47 0.16 3.30
N MET A 75 -7.27 1.21 3.08
CA MET A 75 -6.88 2.60 3.32
C MET A 75 -6.53 2.89 4.77
N SER A 76 -7.36 2.42 5.72
CA SER A 76 -7.07 2.61 7.14
C SER A 76 -5.83 1.84 7.58
N ALA A 77 -5.68 0.58 7.14
CA ALA A 77 -4.50 -0.23 7.43
C ALA A 77 -3.22 0.39 6.88
N CYS A 78 -3.23 0.87 5.63
CA CYS A 78 -2.06 1.53 5.03
C CYS A 78 -1.72 2.83 5.74
N SER A 79 -2.72 3.68 6.03
CA SER A 79 -2.50 4.94 6.76
C SER A 79 -1.86 4.70 8.12
N LEU A 80 -2.41 3.74 8.89
CA LEU A 80 -1.85 3.37 10.20
C LEU A 80 -0.42 2.84 10.06
N SER A 81 -0.14 1.99 9.07
CA SER A 81 1.19 1.43 8.83
C SER A 81 2.22 2.49 8.49
N VAL A 82 1.87 3.47 7.64
CA VAL A 82 2.74 4.59 7.28
C VAL A 82 3.01 5.51 8.47
N LEU A 83 1.98 5.80 9.28
CA LEU A 83 2.14 6.60 10.50
C LEU A 83 3.07 5.90 11.50
N LEU A 84 2.90 4.59 11.71
CA LEU A 84 3.76 3.80 12.58
C LEU A 84 5.20 3.73 12.06
N LEU A 85 5.40 3.59 10.74
CA LEU A 85 6.72 3.65 10.11
C LEU A 85 7.37 5.02 10.32
N GLY A 86 6.62 6.11 10.14
CA GLY A 86 7.10 7.47 10.40
C GLY A 86 7.52 7.67 11.86
N CYS A 87 6.68 7.25 12.81
CA CYS A 87 7.01 7.28 14.24
C CYS A 87 8.25 6.43 14.55
N TYR A 88 8.38 5.23 13.97
CA TYR A 88 9.54 4.37 14.16
C TYR A 88 10.83 5.04 13.66
N VAL A 89 10.81 5.67 12.48
CA VAL A 89 11.97 6.39 11.94
C VAL A 89 12.39 7.55 12.86
N LEU A 90 11.43 8.28 13.45
CA LEU A 90 11.73 9.30 14.44
C LEU A 90 12.35 8.69 15.71
N LEU A 91 11.79 7.60 16.23
CA LEU A 91 12.34 6.90 17.41
C LEU A 91 13.76 6.40 17.18
N VAL A 92 14.04 5.80 16.02
CA VAL A 92 15.40 5.37 15.65
C VAL A 92 16.37 6.56 15.66
N ARG A 93 15.93 7.72 15.15
CA ARG A 93 16.76 8.92 15.08
C ARG A 93 17.05 9.54 16.45
N TYR A 94 16.06 9.60 17.34
CA TYR A 94 16.18 10.25 18.66
C TYR A 94 16.63 9.32 19.80
N ALA A 95 16.14 8.08 19.83
CA ALA A 95 16.33 7.15 20.95
C ALA A 95 17.26 5.97 20.63
N GLN A 96 17.79 5.85 19.40
CA GLN A 96 18.70 4.78 18.96
C GLN A 96 18.17 3.35 19.23
N ILE A 97 16.85 3.17 19.36
CA ILE A 97 16.23 1.85 19.50
C ILE A 97 16.23 1.20 18.13
N ASN A 98 17.11 0.22 17.91
CA ASN A 98 17.26 -0.45 16.63
C ASN A 98 16.68 -1.86 16.69
N GLN A 99 15.37 -1.99 16.48
CA GLN A 99 14.66 -3.27 16.43
C GLN A 99 14.20 -3.56 15.00
N PRO A 100 15.02 -4.23 14.16
CA PRO A 100 14.79 -4.36 12.72
C PRO A 100 13.53 -5.17 12.35
N LEU A 101 12.99 -5.95 13.28
CA LEU A 101 11.76 -6.74 13.10
C LEU A 101 10.50 -5.86 12.99
N VAL A 102 10.45 -4.75 13.71
CA VAL A 102 9.28 -3.84 13.74
C VAL A 102 9.01 -3.18 12.38
N PRO A 103 9.97 -2.49 11.74
CA PRO A 103 9.76 -1.90 10.43
C PRO A 103 9.50 -2.96 9.36
N LEU A 104 10.11 -4.15 9.47
CA LEU A 104 9.89 -5.25 8.55
C LEU A 104 8.43 -5.72 8.55
N GLY A 105 7.84 -5.93 9.74
CA GLY A 105 6.43 -6.26 9.88
C GLY A 105 5.50 -5.16 9.34
N LEU A 106 5.81 -3.90 9.63
CA LEU A 106 5.03 -2.76 9.13
C LEU A 106 5.08 -2.63 7.60
N PHE A 107 6.25 -2.82 6.98
CA PHE A 107 6.38 -2.85 5.53
C PHE A 107 5.62 -4.02 4.92
N ALA A 108 5.66 -5.21 5.54
CA ALA A 108 4.93 -6.37 5.05
C ALA A 108 3.42 -6.13 5.04
N ILE A 109 2.87 -5.59 6.14
CA ILE A 109 1.47 -5.19 6.26
C ILE A 109 1.14 -4.14 5.19
N LEU A 110 1.95 -3.08 5.09
CA LEU A 110 1.76 -2.01 4.12
C LEU A 110 1.66 -2.54 2.67
N PHE A 111 2.63 -3.35 2.23
CA PHE A 111 2.67 -3.86 0.85
C PHE A 111 1.51 -4.81 0.54
N PHE A 112 1.14 -5.64 1.51
CA PHE A 112 0.01 -6.55 1.40
C PHE A 112 -1.30 -5.77 1.27
N PHE A 113 -1.59 -4.85 2.19
CA PHE A 113 -2.83 -4.05 2.18
C PHE A 113 -2.90 -3.07 0.99
N THR A 114 -1.77 -2.57 0.50
CA THR A 114 -1.73 -1.71 -0.69
C THR A 114 -2.29 -2.43 -1.92
N ASN A 115 -1.98 -3.72 -2.08
CA ASN A 115 -2.46 -4.53 -3.21
C ASN A 115 -3.78 -5.27 -2.92
N LEU A 116 -4.17 -5.39 -1.65
CA LEU A 116 -5.44 -6.02 -1.25
C LEU A 116 -6.68 -5.21 -1.64
N GLY A 117 -6.58 -3.89 -1.80
CA GLY A 117 -7.76 -3.09 -2.13
C GLY A 117 -7.49 -1.68 -2.66
N ILE A 118 -6.42 -1.03 -2.17
CA ILE A 118 -6.09 0.34 -2.56
C ILE A 118 -5.76 0.44 -4.06
N SER A 119 -4.96 -0.50 -4.59
CA SER A 119 -4.54 -0.48 -5.99
C SER A 119 -5.62 -0.90 -6.99
N PRO A 120 -6.32 -2.05 -6.85
CA PRO A 120 -7.23 -2.53 -7.89
C PRO A 120 -8.58 -1.79 -7.96
N VAL A 121 -9.05 -1.19 -6.85
CA VAL A 121 -10.39 -0.58 -6.78
C VAL A 121 -10.54 0.67 -7.65
N PRO A 122 -9.60 1.64 -7.69
CA PRO A 122 -9.70 2.80 -8.57
C PRO A 122 -9.73 2.43 -10.06
N TRP A 123 -8.93 1.43 -10.46
CA TRP A 123 -8.92 0.92 -11.84
C TRP A 123 -10.23 0.23 -12.22
N ALA A 124 -10.77 -0.59 -11.33
CA ALA A 124 -12.09 -1.20 -11.53
C ALA A 124 -13.19 -0.12 -11.64
N LEU A 125 -13.14 0.91 -10.80
CA LEU A 125 -14.13 2.00 -10.79
C LEU A 125 -14.09 2.84 -12.08
N ILE A 126 -12.91 3.05 -12.67
CA ILE A 126 -12.80 3.69 -13.99
C ILE A 126 -13.54 2.84 -15.04
N SER A 127 -13.34 1.52 -15.03
CA SER A 127 -13.94 0.65 -16.05
C SER A 127 -15.46 0.52 -15.94
N GLU A 128 -16.03 0.71 -14.75
CA GLU A 128 -17.46 0.55 -14.50
C GLU A 128 -18.26 1.84 -14.68
N VAL A 129 -17.66 3.00 -14.40
CA VAL A 129 -18.41 4.25 -14.31
C VAL A 129 -18.31 5.14 -15.55
N PHE A 130 -17.24 5.01 -16.33
CA PHE A 130 -17.12 5.78 -17.58
C PHE A 130 -17.83 5.05 -18.72
N PRO A 131 -18.80 5.70 -19.41
CA PRO A 131 -19.48 5.09 -20.53
C PRO A 131 -18.47 4.77 -21.65
N PRO A 132 -18.65 3.66 -22.38
CA PRO A 132 -17.71 3.21 -23.41
C PRO A 132 -17.51 4.19 -24.57
N ARG A 133 -18.34 5.25 -24.67
CA ARG A 133 -18.25 6.30 -25.69
C ARG A 133 -17.19 7.39 -25.42
N GLY A 134 -16.51 7.34 -24.28
CA GLY A 134 -15.45 8.29 -23.91
C GLY A 134 -14.15 7.63 -23.45
N ARG A 135 -13.88 6.40 -23.89
CA ARG A 135 -12.62 5.67 -23.64
C ARG A 135 -11.59 6.00 -24.71
#